data_AF-X7EGK1-F1
#
_entry.id   AF-X7EGK1-F1
#
_cell.length_a   1.000
_cell.length_b   1.000
_cell.length_c   1.000
_cell.angle_alpha   90.00
_cell.angle_beta   90.00
_cell.angle_gamma   90.00
#
_symmetry.space_group_name_H-M   'P 1'
#
loop_
_entity.id
_entity.type
_entity.pdbx_description
1 polymer ?
#
loop_
_entity_poly.entity_id
_entity_poly.type
_entity_poly.pdbx_seq_one_letter_code
_entity_poly.pdbx_strand_id
1 'polypeptide(L)'
;MAERALSEEAVVAGLQDIRLPEDAPGGVIAEMLAGAGLGLSLALLVGLALRTFAPVRGPAAEAAPVSGETARRRALLLELRERRPEVYARLRRDLYRPGGLPDVAALETELARDA
;
A
#
# COMPACT_ATOMS: atom_id res chain seq x y z
N MET A 1 26.80 42.25 -19.72
CA MET A 1 25.52 42.19 -20.45
C MET A 1 25.00 40.76 -20.43
N ALA A 2 24.16 40.39 -19.45
CA ALA A 2 23.33 39.17 -19.49
C ALA A 2 22.39 39.14 -18.27
N GLU A 3 21.42 40.03 -18.26
CA GLU A 3 20.28 39.95 -17.34
C GLU A 3 19.06 39.74 -18.24
N ARG A 4 18.96 38.54 -18.83
CA ARG A 4 17.73 38.12 -19.52
C ARG A 4 16.74 37.78 -18.43
N ALA A 5 15.87 38.74 -18.11
CA ALA A 5 14.66 38.46 -17.36
C ALA A 5 13.94 37.30 -18.05
N LEU A 6 13.84 36.16 -17.37
CA LEU A 6 13.00 35.05 -17.79
C LEU A 6 11.56 35.54 -17.73
N SER A 7 11.04 36.04 -18.87
CA SER A 7 9.64 36.43 -18.97
C SER A 7 8.76 35.19 -18.79
N GLU A 8 7.56 35.39 -18.25
CA GLU A 8 6.57 34.33 -18.08
C GLU A 8 6.31 33.59 -19.40
N GLU A 9 6.30 34.32 -20.52
CA GLU A 9 6.18 33.79 -21.87
C GLU A 9 7.34 32.84 -22.26
N ALA A 10 8.58 33.14 -21.84
CA ALA A 10 9.73 32.27 -22.08
C ALA A 10 9.65 30.98 -21.25
N VAL A 11 9.07 31.06 -20.04
CA VAL A 11 8.84 29.89 -19.17
C VAL A 11 7.73 29.01 -19.75
N VAL A 12 6.63 29.60 -20.21
CA VAL A 12 5.52 28.87 -20.83
C VAL A 12 5.95 28.22 -22.15
N ALA A 13 6.73 28.92 -22.98
CA ALA A 13 7.27 28.35 -24.22
C ALA A 13 8.20 27.16 -23.95
N GLY A 14 9.07 27.25 -22.94
CA GLY A 14 9.96 26.15 -22.56
C GLY A 14 9.23 24.94 -21.94
N LEU A 15 8.08 25.15 -21.30
CA LEU A 15 7.27 24.07 -20.71
C LEU A 15 6.47 23.29 -21.76
N GLN A 16 6.09 23.91 -22.87
CA GLN A 16 5.31 23.26 -23.93
C GLN A 16 6.19 22.54 -24.96
N ASP A 17 7.49 22.79 -24.98
CA ASP A 17 8.38 22.37 -26.07
C ASP A 17 9.62 21.61 -25.57
N ILE A 18 9.40 20.49 -24.87
CA ILE A 18 10.47 19.50 -24.63
C ILE A 18 10.65 18.65 -25.92
N ARG A 19 10.99 19.30 -27.03
CA ARG A 19 11.38 18.67 -28.29
C ARG A 19 12.90 18.69 -28.40
N LEU A 20 13.47 17.67 -29.04
CA LEU A 20 14.86 17.78 -29.45
C LEU A 20 14.93 18.70 -30.68
N PRO A 21 15.97 19.56 -30.81
CA PRO A 21 16.15 20.36 -32.00
C PRO A 21 16.21 19.46 -33.25
N GLU A 22 15.64 19.90 -34.37
CA GLU A 22 15.51 19.08 -35.58
C GLU A 22 16.85 18.55 -36.12
N ASP A 23 17.95 19.24 -35.82
CA ASP A 23 19.32 18.84 -36.16
C ASP A 23 19.91 17.75 -35.24
N ALA A 24 19.17 17.25 -34.26
CA ALA A 24 19.65 16.21 -33.36
C ALA A 24 19.78 14.85 -34.09
N PRO A 25 20.96 14.19 -34.04
CA PRO A 25 21.13 12.89 -34.66
C PRO A 25 20.19 11.87 -33.99
N GLY A 26 19.33 11.24 -34.80
CA GLY A 26 18.36 10.24 -34.35
C GLY A 26 16.89 10.68 -34.41
N GLY A 27 16.61 11.97 -34.63
CA GLY A 27 15.25 12.48 -34.87
C GLY A 27 14.21 11.95 -33.89
N VAL A 28 13.08 11.44 -34.39
CA VAL A 28 11.95 10.93 -33.59
C VAL A 28 12.35 9.80 -32.62
N ILE A 29 13.30 8.94 -32.99
CA ILE A 29 13.76 7.86 -32.10
C ILE A 29 14.50 8.42 -30.89
N ALA A 30 15.29 9.48 -31.08
CA ALA A 30 15.97 10.17 -29.99
C ALA A 30 14.96 10.84 -29.05
N GLU A 31 13.88 11.43 -29.57
CA GLU A 31 12.80 11.99 -28.75
C GLU A 31 12.11 10.91 -27.90
N MET A 32 11.81 9.75 -28.48
CA MET A 32 11.22 8.62 -27.77
C MET A 32 12.12 8.12 -26.64
N LEU A 33 13.42 7.97 -26.91
CA LEU A 33 14.40 7.55 -25.90
C LEU A 33 14.60 8.60 -24.81
N ALA A 34 14.62 9.89 -25.15
CA ALA A 34 14.72 10.98 -24.19
C ALA A 34 13.49 11.02 -23.27
N GLY A 35 12.29 10.89 -23.82
CA GLY A 35 11.05 10.80 -23.05
C GLY A 35 11.04 9.58 -22.12
N ALA A 36 11.45 8.41 -22.62
CA ALA A 36 11.57 7.20 -21.80
C ALA A 36 12.61 7.36 -20.69
N GLY A 37 13.77 7.96 -20.98
CA GLY A 37 14.82 8.22 -20.02
C GLY A 37 14.37 9.16 -18.90
N LEU A 38 13.67 10.25 -19.24
CA LEU A 38 13.08 11.17 -18.26
C LEU A 38 12.02 10.49 -17.41
N GLY A 39 11.13 9.71 -18.03
CA GLY A 39 10.09 8.95 -17.33
C GLY A 39 10.67 7.95 -16.33
N LEU A 40 11.68 7.17 -16.75
CA LEU A 40 12.37 6.21 -15.88
C LEU A 40 13.13 6.91 -14.74
N SER A 41 13.81 8.02 -15.04
CA SER A 41 14.52 8.81 -14.04
C SER A 41 13.56 9.35 -12.98
N LEU A 42 12.40 9.90 -13.40
CA LEU A 42 11.37 10.38 -12.49
C LEU A 42 10.78 9.23 -11.66
N ALA A 43 10.53 8.07 -12.27
CA ALA A 43 10.04 6.89 -11.56
C ALA A 43 11.01 6.43 -10.47
N LEU A 44 12.32 6.46 -10.73
CA LEU A 44 13.34 6.14 -9.72
C LEU A 44 13.37 7.16 -8.59
N LEU A 45 13.27 8.46 -8.90
CA LEU A 45 13.22 9.53 -7.89
C LEU A 45 11.99 9.39 -6.99
N VAL A 46 10.82 9.15 -7.57
CA VAL A 46 9.57 8.92 -6.83
C VAL A 46 9.67 7.64 -6.00
N GLY A 47 10.19 6.55 -6.58
CA GLY A 47 10.39 5.29 -5.86
C GLY A 47 11.36 5.43 -4.69
N LEU A 48 12.43 6.21 -4.84
CA LEU A 48 13.39 6.50 -3.78
C LEU A 48 12.75 7.37 -2.69
N ALA A 49 12.02 8.42 -3.07
CA ALA A 49 11.30 9.27 -2.12
C ALA A 49 10.26 8.46 -1.33
N LEU A 50 9.48 7.62 -2.01
CA LEU A 50 8.55 6.70 -1.35
C LEU A 50 9.31 5.72 -0.47
N ARG A 51 10.46 5.17 -0.89
CA ARG A 51 11.26 4.29 -0.03
C ARG A 51 11.79 5.00 1.22
N THR A 52 12.17 6.28 1.12
CA THR A 52 12.72 7.05 2.25
C THR A 52 11.63 7.52 3.21
N PHE A 53 10.45 7.87 2.70
CA PHE A 53 9.36 8.45 3.51
C PHE A 53 8.24 7.46 3.85
N ALA A 54 8.09 6.37 3.09
CA ALA A 54 7.11 5.35 3.44
C ALA A 54 7.62 4.58 4.66
N PRO A 55 6.74 4.30 5.63
CA PRO A 55 7.07 3.38 6.69
C PRO A 55 7.42 2.04 6.05
N VAL A 56 8.63 1.55 6.31
CA VAL A 56 9.05 0.21 5.95
C VAL A 56 8.03 -0.74 6.58
N ARG A 57 7.09 -1.24 5.77
CA ARG A 57 6.35 -2.45 6.13
C ARG A 57 7.41 -3.54 6.11
N GLY A 58 7.96 -3.82 7.29
CA GLY A 58 8.86 -4.95 7.47
C GLY A 58 8.22 -6.23 6.92
N PRO A 59 9.03 -7.25 6.55
CA PRO A 59 8.48 -8.57 6.29
C PRO A 59 7.52 -8.87 7.43
N ALA A 60 6.25 -9.16 7.08
CA ALA A 60 5.16 -9.32 8.04
C ALA A 60 5.72 -10.05 9.26
N ALA A 61 5.81 -9.31 10.38
CA ALA A 61 6.51 -9.76 11.57
C ALA A 61 6.15 -11.22 11.76
N GLU A 62 7.17 -12.09 11.66
CA GLU A 62 7.07 -13.51 11.91
C GLU A 62 6.21 -13.63 13.16
N ALA A 63 5.00 -14.19 12.98
CA ALA A 63 3.92 -14.03 13.94
C ALA A 63 4.48 -14.35 15.32
N ALA A 64 4.61 -13.33 16.17
CA ALA A 64 5.05 -13.51 17.56
C ALA A 64 4.34 -14.75 18.08
N PRO A 65 5.06 -15.73 18.68
CA PRO A 65 4.51 -17.05 18.98
C PRO A 65 3.17 -16.83 19.63
N VAL A 66 2.14 -17.11 18.84
CA VAL A 66 0.77 -16.79 19.19
C VAL A 66 0.57 -17.56 20.47
N SER A 67 0.43 -16.87 21.61
CA SER A 67 0.23 -17.54 22.90
C SER A 67 -0.82 -18.62 22.68
N GLY A 68 -0.63 -19.83 23.23
CA GLY A 68 -1.49 -20.97 22.87
C GLY A 68 -2.99 -20.65 22.96
N GLU A 69 -3.34 -19.71 23.83
CA GLU A 69 -4.66 -19.11 23.97
C GLU A 69 -5.15 -18.31 22.76
N THR A 70 -4.31 -17.49 22.14
CA THR A 70 -4.67 -16.74 20.93
C THR A 70 -4.84 -17.68 19.73
N ALA A 71 -4.04 -18.75 19.65
CA ALA A 71 -4.17 -19.77 18.61
C ALA A 71 -5.46 -20.59 18.81
N ARG A 72 -5.75 -20.98 20.06
CA ARG A 72 -7.00 -21.65 20.45
C ARG A 72 -8.23 -20.78 20.17
N ARG A 73 -8.18 -19.48 20.51
CA ARG A 73 -9.24 -18.50 20.20
C ARG A 73 -9.51 -18.45 18.70
N ARG A 74 -8.47 -18.40 17.88
CA ARG A 74 -8.61 -18.41 16.42
C ARG A 74 -9.25 -19.71 15.91
N ALA A 75 -8.83 -20.86 16.43
CA ALA A 75 -9.41 -22.15 16.05
C ALA A 75 -10.91 -22.22 16.38
N LEU A 76 -11.30 -21.79 17.58
CA LEU A 76 -12.71 -21.76 18.01
C LEU A 76 -13.55 -20.80 17.16
N LEU A 77 -13.01 -19.64 16.77
CA LEU A 77 -13.72 -18.73 15.87
C LEU A 77 -13.93 -19.32 14.47
N LEU A 78 -12.95 -20.10 13.96
CA LEU A 78 -13.08 -20.79 12.68
C LEU A 78 -14.12 -21.91 12.75
N GLU A 79 -14.12 -22.68 13.84
CA GLU A 79 -15.11 -23.73 14.07
C GLU A 79 -16.53 -23.15 14.24
N LEU A 80 -16.67 -22.04 14.96
CA LEU A 80 -17.94 -21.35 15.14
C LEU A 80 -18.45 -20.73 13.83
N ARG A 81 -17.56 -20.29 12.93
CA ARG A 81 -17.93 -19.86 11.57
C ARG A 81 -18.52 -21.01 10.75
N GLU A 82 -17.99 -22.22 10.91
CA GLU A 82 -18.42 -23.39 10.14
C GLU A 82 -19.72 -24.00 10.68
N ARG A 83 -19.87 -24.05 12.00
CA ARG A 83 -21.08 -24.63 12.63
C ARG A 83 -22.23 -23.62 12.80
N ARG A 84 -21.93 -22.34 13.07
CA ARG A 84 -22.93 -21.29 13.42
C ARG A 84 -22.58 -19.92 12.82
N PRO A 85 -22.69 -19.74 11.50
CA PRO A 85 -22.28 -18.52 10.82
C PRO A 85 -23.02 -17.26 11.29
N GLU A 86 -24.23 -17.38 11.82
CA GLU A 86 -25.07 -16.30 12.35
C GLU A 86 -24.48 -15.73 13.65
N VAL A 87 -24.00 -16.61 14.53
CA VAL A 87 -23.36 -16.24 15.80
C VAL A 87 -21.99 -15.61 15.51
N TYR A 88 -21.25 -16.18 14.55
CA TYR A 88 -20.00 -15.61 14.06
C TYR A 88 -20.20 -14.21 13.48
N ALA A 89 -21.25 -13.99 12.68
CA ALA A 89 -21.55 -12.70 12.08
C ALA A 89 -21.87 -11.61 13.13
N ARG A 90 -22.51 -11.98 14.25
CA ARG A 90 -22.74 -11.10 15.40
C ARG A 90 -21.41 -10.73 16.07
N LEU A 91 -20.60 -11.74 16.42
CA LEU A 91 -19.30 -11.55 17.08
C LEU A 91 -18.30 -10.75 16.24
N ARG A 92 -18.32 -10.92 14.90
CA ARG A 92 -17.44 -10.21 13.97
C ARG A 92 -17.57 -8.68 14.05
N ARG A 93 -18.76 -8.17 14.39
CA ARG A 93 -18.98 -6.71 14.52
C ARG A 93 -18.24 -6.13 15.72
N ASP A 94 -18.10 -6.91 16.78
CA ASP A 94 -17.45 -6.47 18.01
C ASP A 94 -15.94 -6.76 18.03
N LEU A 95 -15.45 -7.73 17.24
CA LEU A 95 -14.03 -8.09 17.13
C LEU A 95 -13.08 -6.91 16.80
N TYR A 96 -13.57 -5.87 16.13
CA TYR A 96 -12.77 -4.70 15.73
C TYR A 96 -12.87 -3.52 16.72
N ARG A 97 -13.64 -3.66 17.80
CA ARG A 97 -13.70 -2.65 18.86
C ARG A 97 -12.57 -2.87 19.87
N PRO A 98 -12.04 -1.80 20.48
CA PRO A 98 -11.11 -1.95 21.59
C PRO A 98 -11.75 -2.76 22.72
N GLY A 99 -11.13 -3.89 23.08
CA GLY A 99 -11.65 -4.84 24.08
C GLY A 99 -12.73 -5.81 23.58
N GLY A 100 -13.07 -5.81 22.28
CA GLY A 100 -14.15 -6.62 21.72
C GLY A 100 -13.76 -8.05 21.33
N LEU A 101 -12.60 -8.55 21.76
CA LEU A 101 -12.23 -9.95 21.56
C LEU A 101 -12.93 -10.81 22.61
N PRO A 102 -13.81 -11.75 22.21
CA PRO A 102 -14.42 -12.68 23.15
C PRO A 102 -13.37 -13.61 23.76
N ASP A 103 -13.56 -13.91 25.04
CA ASP A 103 -12.70 -14.83 25.77
C ASP A 103 -12.87 -16.29 25.27
N VAL A 104 -11.82 -17.11 25.42
CA VAL A 104 -11.80 -18.51 24.97
C VAL A 104 -12.90 -19.31 25.66
N ALA A 105 -13.12 -19.13 26.97
CA ALA A 105 -14.18 -19.81 27.71
C ALA A 105 -15.59 -19.45 27.22
N ALA A 106 -15.79 -18.20 26.78
CA ALA A 106 -17.06 -17.75 26.23
C ALA A 106 -17.34 -18.37 24.85
N LEU A 107 -16.31 -18.52 24.01
CA LEU A 107 -16.42 -19.21 22.72
C LEU A 107 -16.70 -20.71 22.87
N GLU A 108 -16.06 -21.38 23.84
CA GLU A 108 -16.30 -22.78 24.14
C GLU A 108 -17.72 -23.02 24.67
N THR A 109 -18.22 -22.13 25.52
CA THR A 109 -19.61 -22.20 26.01
C THR A 109 -20.60 -22.06 24.86
N GLU A 110 -20.37 -21.13 23.92
CA GLU A 110 -21.25 -20.92 22.77
C GLU A 110 -21.23 -22.09 21.79
N LEU A 111 -20.11 -22.80 21.70
CA LEU A 111 -19.96 -24.03 20.92
C LEU A 111 -20.59 -25.26 21.62
N ALA A 112 -20.49 -25.33 22.94
CA ALA A 112 -21.04 -26.43 23.76
C ALA A 112 -22.56 -26.37 23.95
N ARG A 113 -23.19 -25.21 23.72
CA ARG A 113 -24.66 -25.06 23.75
C ARG A 113 -25.41 -25.86 22.68
N ASP A 114 -24.69 -26.45 21.74
CA ASP A 114 -25.21 -27.27 20.62
C ASP A 114 -24.71 -28.73 20.63
N ALA A 115 -24.06 -29.17 21.72
CA ALA A 115 -23.74 -30.59 21.94
C ALA A 115 -24.89 -31.28 22.68
#